data_AF-A0A922S4K3-F1
#
_entry.id   AF-A0A922S4K3-F1
#
_cell.length_a   1.000
_cell.length_b   1.000
_cell.length_c   1.000
_cell.angle_alpha   90.00
_cell.angle_beta   90.00
_cell.angle_gamma   90.00
#
_symmetry.space_group_name_H-M   'P 1'
#
loop_
_entity.id
_entity.type
_entity.pdbx_description
1 polymer ?
#
loop_
_entity_poly.entity_id
_entity_poly.type
_entity_poly.pdbx_seq_one_letter_code
_entity_poly.pdbx_strand_id
1 'polypeptide(L)'
;MGGGEGKCLYIDTEGTFRPERLLAVAERYGLSGSDVLDNVAYARAYNTDHQMELLINAAAMMSESRYALLIVDSATALYRTDYSGRGELSARQMHLARFLRTLLRLADEFGVAVVITNQVVAQVDGAAMFSADPKKPIGGNIMGHASTTRSDVNEYRRNNLLSGFLASIYLIYLANISRLLMDSHAT
;
A
#
# COMPACT_ATOMS: atom_id res chain seq x y z
N MET A 1 -14.62 20.43 -3.71
CA MET A 1 -13.95 19.15 -4.03
C MET A 1 -13.04 18.81 -2.86
N GLY A 2 -13.06 17.58 -2.35
CA GLY A 2 -12.13 17.14 -1.30
C GLY A 2 -10.81 16.66 -1.91
N GLY A 3 -9.69 16.82 -1.18
CA GLY A 3 -8.36 16.46 -1.66
C GLY A 3 -7.28 16.79 -0.65
N GLY A 4 -6.09 16.24 -0.85
CA GLY A 4 -4.96 16.45 0.05
C GLY A 4 -4.06 17.64 -0.31
N GLU A 5 -4.22 18.27 -1.48
CA GLU A 5 -3.41 19.38 -2.02
C GLU A 5 -1.88 19.14 -2.01
N GLY A 6 -1.44 17.93 -2.40
CA GLY A 6 -0.01 17.58 -2.45
C GLY A 6 0.28 16.48 -3.46
N LYS A 7 1.57 16.25 -3.70
CA LYS A 7 2.05 15.20 -4.61
C LYS A 7 1.76 13.80 -4.06
N CYS A 8 1.81 12.80 -4.93
CA CYS A 8 1.72 11.39 -4.58
C CYS A 8 3.06 10.71 -4.85
N LEU A 9 3.51 9.83 -3.95
CA LEU A 9 4.62 8.93 -4.18
C LEU A 9 4.09 7.50 -4.31
N TYR A 10 4.44 6.80 -5.38
CA TYR A 10 4.02 5.43 -5.67
C TYR A 10 5.24 4.51 -5.75
N ILE A 11 5.33 3.56 -4.82
CA ILE A 11 6.36 2.51 -4.81
C ILE A 11 5.71 1.22 -5.30
N ASP A 12 6.08 0.78 -6.49
CA ASP A 12 5.57 -0.44 -7.13
C ASP A 12 6.59 -1.58 -6.96
N THR A 13 6.14 -2.72 -6.47
CA THR A 13 6.92 -3.95 -6.31
C THR A 13 6.52 -5.03 -7.32
N GLU A 14 5.37 -4.86 -7.98
CA GLU A 14 4.79 -5.86 -8.89
C GLU A 14 4.91 -5.46 -10.37
N GLY A 15 5.15 -4.19 -10.67
CA GLY A 15 5.24 -3.66 -12.04
C GLY A 15 3.88 -3.46 -12.71
N THR A 16 2.84 -3.26 -11.90
CA THR A 16 1.46 -3.16 -12.37
C THR A 16 0.97 -1.73 -12.52
N PHE A 17 1.81 -0.74 -12.20
CA PHE A 17 1.48 0.67 -12.44
C PHE A 17 1.29 0.94 -13.94
N ARG A 18 0.25 1.72 -14.27
CA ARG A 18 -0.15 2.09 -15.63
C ARG A 18 -0.58 3.56 -15.65
N PRO A 19 0.26 4.49 -16.13
CA PRO A 19 -0.05 5.93 -16.14
C PRO A 19 -1.35 6.27 -16.86
N GLU A 20 -1.72 5.48 -17.87
CA GLU A 20 -2.94 5.68 -18.66
C GLU A 20 -4.21 5.57 -17.79
N ARG A 21 -4.15 4.78 -16.69
CA ARG A 21 -5.26 4.69 -15.74
C ARG A 21 -5.42 5.98 -14.93
N LEU A 22 -4.35 6.73 -14.67
CA LEU A 22 -4.44 8.04 -14.02
C LEU A 22 -5.06 9.07 -14.96
N LEU A 23 -4.74 9.03 -16.25
CA LEU A 23 -5.33 9.92 -17.26
C LEU A 23 -6.85 9.74 -17.37
N ALA A 24 -7.32 8.48 -17.37
CA ALA A 24 -8.75 8.19 -17.37
C ALA A 24 -9.48 8.71 -16.11
N VAL A 25 -8.79 8.71 -14.96
CA VAL A 25 -9.32 9.30 -13.72
C VAL A 25 -9.29 10.83 -13.78
N ALA A 26 -8.22 11.42 -14.30
CA ALA A 26 -8.10 12.87 -14.48
C ALA A 26 -9.23 13.43 -15.35
N GLU A 27 -9.53 12.77 -16.48
CA GLU A 27 -10.64 13.13 -17.37
C GLU A 27 -11.98 13.15 -16.63
N ARG A 28 -12.27 12.13 -15.81
CA ARG A 28 -13.49 12.04 -15.01
C ARG A 28 -13.66 13.21 -14.04
N TYR A 29 -12.57 13.75 -13.50
CA TYR A 29 -12.58 14.87 -12.57
C TYR A 29 -12.33 16.23 -13.24
N GLY A 30 -12.19 16.28 -14.58
CA GLY A 30 -11.91 17.50 -15.32
C GLY A 30 -10.54 18.10 -15.03
N LEU A 31 -9.56 17.26 -14.65
CA LEU A 31 -8.19 17.68 -14.33
C LEU A 31 -7.28 17.59 -15.56
N SER A 32 -6.24 18.43 -15.59
CA SER A 32 -5.17 18.33 -16.59
C SER A 32 -4.38 17.04 -16.40
N GLY A 33 -4.35 16.20 -17.45
CA GLY A 33 -3.64 14.92 -17.42
C GLY A 33 -2.13 15.08 -17.21
N SER A 34 -1.50 16.10 -17.82
CA SER A 34 -0.07 16.39 -17.63
C SER A 34 0.23 16.74 -16.20
N ASP A 35 -0.57 17.62 -15.60
CA ASP A 35 -0.35 18.10 -14.24
C ASP A 35 -0.57 16.98 -13.22
N VAL A 36 -1.53 16.08 -13.49
CA VAL A 36 -1.72 14.87 -12.67
C VAL A 36 -0.49 13.98 -12.73
N LEU A 37 0.05 13.71 -13.93
CA LEU A 37 1.23 12.86 -14.07
C LEU A 37 2.48 13.47 -13.42
N ASP A 38 2.70 14.78 -13.58
CA ASP A 38 3.83 15.49 -12.99
C ASP A 38 3.77 15.52 -11.44
N ASN A 39 2.58 15.37 -10.87
CA ASN A 39 2.38 15.31 -9.43
C ASN A 39 2.47 13.89 -8.84
N VAL A 40 2.74 12.87 -9.65
CA VAL A 40 2.95 11.49 -9.19
C VAL A 40 4.40 11.06 -9.40
N ALA A 41 5.16 10.99 -8.33
CA ALA A 41 6.47 10.35 -8.33
C ALA A 41 6.29 8.82 -8.29
N TYR A 42 6.96 8.11 -9.20
CA TYR A 42 6.90 6.65 -9.31
C TYR A 42 8.29 6.04 -9.13
N ALA A 43 8.38 4.99 -8.32
CA ALA A 43 9.60 4.19 -8.15
C ALA A 43 9.25 2.70 -8.17
N ARG A 44 10.12 1.89 -8.77
CA ARG A 44 9.99 0.43 -8.77
C ARG A 44 11.01 -0.22 -7.85
N ALA A 45 10.55 -0.98 -6.86
CA ALA A 45 11.41 -1.79 -6.02
C ALA A 45 11.65 -3.16 -6.66
N TYR A 46 12.84 -3.73 -6.45
CA TYR A 46 13.25 -4.99 -7.08
C TYR A 46 13.59 -6.09 -6.06
N ASN A 47 13.81 -5.73 -4.79
CA ASN A 47 14.05 -6.63 -3.66
C ASN A 47 13.72 -5.87 -2.35
N THR A 48 13.69 -6.58 -1.23
CA THR A 48 13.27 -5.98 0.05
C THR A 48 14.20 -4.90 0.57
N ASP A 49 15.50 -4.96 0.28
CA ASP A 49 16.46 -3.94 0.70
C ASP A 49 16.29 -2.64 -0.11
N HIS A 50 16.11 -2.76 -1.43
CA HIS A 50 15.78 -1.63 -2.31
C HIS A 50 14.45 -0.99 -1.90
N GLN A 51 13.47 -1.79 -1.48
CA GLN A 51 12.21 -1.26 -0.95
C GLN A 51 12.41 -0.38 0.30
N MET A 52 13.36 -0.72 1.18
CA MET A 52 13.74 0.10 2.33
C MET A 52 14.49 1.38 1.91
N GLU A 53 15.42 1.27 0.96
CA GLU A 53 16.16 2.42 0.42
C GLU A 53 15.22 3.46 -0.20
N LEU A 54 14.19 3.01 -0.93
CA LEU A 54 13.18 3.90 -1.50
C LEU A 54 12.42 4.70 -0.44
N LEU A 55 12.26 4.20 0.80
CA LEU A 55 11.67 4.99 1.89
C LEU A 55 12.61 6.09 2.41
N ILE A 56 13.92 5.88 2.34
CA ILE A 56 14.91 6.91 2.68
C ILE A 56 14.87 8.02 1.62
N ASN A 57 14.82 7.65 0.34
CA ASN A 57 14.67 8.59 -0.76
C ASN A 57 13.33 9.33 -0.68
N ALA A 58 12.24 8.63 -0.29
CA ALA A 58 10.94 9.24 -0.03
C ALA A 58 11.03 10.34 1.02
N ALA A 59 11.72 10.10 2.14
CA ALA A 59 11.92 11.11 3.19
C ALA A 59 12.62 12.37 2.65
N ALA A 60 13.66 12.20 1.84
CA ALA A 60 14.36 13.31 1.20
C ALA A 60 13.42 14.11 0.29
N MET A 61 12.66 13.44 -0.58
CA MET A 61 11.68 14.11 -1.46
C MET A 61 10.57 14.83 -0.68
N MET A 62 10.11 14.25 0.43
CA MET A 62 9.08 14.84 1.30
C MET A 62 9.60 16.05 2.09
N SER A 63 10.92 16.16 2.27
CA SER A 63 11.52 17.35 2.89
C SER A 63 11.58 18.56 1.95
N GLU A 64 11.59 18.33 0.63
CA GLU A 64 11.67 19.39 -0.38
C GLU A 64 10.31 19.81 -0.93
N SER A 65 9.34 18.90 -0.95
CA SER A 65 8.01 19.11 -1.53
C SER A 65 6.93 18.47 -0.68
N ARG A 66 5.74 19.08 -0.67
CA ARG A 66 4.60 18.55 0.06
C ARG A 66 4.01 17.34 -0.66
N TYR A 67 4.05 16.18 -0.01
CA TYR A 67 3.34 14.97 -0.42
C TYR A 67 2.10 14.78 0.46
N ALA A 68 0.98 14.44 -0.16
CA ALA A 68 -0.26 14.12 0.54
C ALA A 68 -0.48 12.61 0.68
N LEU A 69 0.13 11.80 -0.20
CA LEU A 69 -0.08 10.37 -0.26
C LEU A 69 1.20 9.60 -0.61
N LEU A 70 1.46 8.53 0.12
CA LEU A 70 2.45 7.50 -0.19
C LEU A 70 1.71 6.17 -0.39
N ILE A 71 1.91 5.54 -1.55
CA ILE A 71 1.37 4.22 -1.89
C ILE A 71 2.52 3.23 -2.01
N VAL A 72 2.39 2.06 -1.38
CA VAL A 72 3.27 0.90 -1.62
C VAL A 72 2.44 -0.27 -2.14
N ASP A 73 2.70 -0.67 -3.38
CA ASP A 73 1.97 -1.73 -4.07
C ASP A 73 2.91 -2.83 -4.57
N SER A 74 3.09 -3.96 -3.89
CA SER A 74 2.59 -4.30 -2.56
C SER A 74 3.70 -4.36 -1.50
N ALA A 75 3.31 -4.23 -0.23
CA ALA A 75 4.24 -4.27 0.89
C ALA A 75 4.93 -5.62 1.07
N THR A 76 4.33 -6.71 0.58
CA THR A 76 4.74 -8.08 0.91
C THR A 76 5.14 -8.95 -0.28
N ALA A 77 4.95 -8.51 -1.53
CA ALA A 77 5.28 -9.31 -2.70
C ALA A 77 6.75 -9.77 -2.71
N LEU A 78 7.70 -8.85 -2.51
CA LEU A 78 9.15 -9.14 -2.52
C LEU A 78 9.57 -10.03 -1.34
N TYR A 79 8.91 -9.91 -0.18
CA TYR A 79 9.21 -10.73 1.00
C TYR A 79 8.92 -12.23 0.80
N ARG A 80 8.10 -12.58 -0.19
CA ARG A 80 7.81 -13.99 -0.52
C ARG A 80 8.95 -14.66 -1.26
N THR A 81 9.66 -13.91 -2.10
CA THR A 81 10.77 -14.42 -2.92
C THR A 81 12.09 -14.34 -2.18
N ASP A 82 12.32 -13.25 -1.46
CA ASP A 82 13.64 -12.94 -0.90
C ASP A 82 13.95 -13.73 0.37
N TYR A 83 12.89 -14.14 1.08
CA TYR A 83 12.98 -15.00 2.26
C TYR A 83 12.24 -16.28 1.93
N SER A 84 12.89 -17.44 1.86
CA SER A 84 12.24 -18.71 1.51
C SER A 84 12.43 -19.77 2.59
N GLY A 85 11.40 -20.59 2.81
CA GLY A 85 11.41 -21.63 3.84
C GLY A 85 11.19 -21.14 5.27
N ARG A 86 11.09 -22.08 6.21
CA ARG A 86 10.79 -21.80 7.63
C ARG A 86 11.97 -21.17 8.40
N GLY A 87 13.20 -21.44 7.97
CA GLY A 87 14.42 -20.90 8.62
C GLY A 87 14.53 -19.38 8.53
N GLU A 88 14.01 -18.80 7.46
CA GLU A 88 14.05 -17.35 7.20
C GLU A 88 12.87 -16.57 7.82
N LEU A 89 11.94 -17.25 8.50
CA LEU A 89 10.72 -16.62 9.00
C LEU A 89 11.01 -15.48 9.98
N SER A 90 11.98 -15.67 10.89
CA SER A 90 12.35 -14.64 11.86
C SER A 90 12.96 -13.41 11.18
N ALA A 91 13.90 -13.63 10.26
CA ALA A 91 14.56 -12.55 9.51
C ALA A 91 13.54 -11.75 8.67
N ARG A 92 12.65 -12.46 7.97
CA ARG A 92 11.52 -11.87 7.23
C ARG A 92 10.67 -10.97 8.13
N GLN A 93 10.27 -11.48 9.29
CA GLN A 93 9.40 -10.76 10.22
C GLN A 93 10.08 -9.54 10.83
N MET A 94 11.37 -9.62 11.17
CA MET A 94 12.15 -8.48 11.65
C MET A 94 12.36 -7.42 10.56
N HIS A 95 12.60 -7.83 9.31
CA HIS A 95 12.76 -6.91 8.20
C HIS A 95 11.44 -6.20 7.87
N LEU A 96 10.33 -6.94 7.79
CA LEU A 96 9.00 -6.38 7.56
C LEU A 96 8.59 -5.41 8.69
N ALA A 97 8.87 -5.76 9.96
CA ALA A 97 8.60 -4.87 11.08
C ALA A 97 9.35 -3.53 10.98
N ARG A 98 10.61 -3.55 10.53
CA ARG A 98 11.37 -2.31 10.29
C ARG A 98 10.76 -1.49 9.17
N PHE A 99 10.40 -2.11 8.04
CA PHE A 99 9.74 -1.44 6.94
C PHE A 99 8.45 -0.71 7.35
N LEU A 100 7.58 -1.40 8.07
CA LEU A 100 6.32 -0.83 8.55
C LEU A 100 6.52 0.30 9.57
N ARG A 101 7.53 0.19 10.44
CA ARG A 101 7.89 1.27 11.37
C ARG A 101 8.41 2.50 10.66
N THR A 102 9.20 2.33 9.59
CA THR A 102 9.65 3.44 8.76
C THR A 102 8.49 4.14 8.08
N LEU A 103 7.52 3.37 7.53
CA LEU A 103 6.30 3.94 6.96
C LEU A 103 5.50 4.77 7.97
N LEU A 104 5.31 4.26 9.19
CA LEU A 104 4.63 4.99 10.26
C LEU A 104 5.38 6.30 10.60
N ARG A 105 6.71 6.23 10.71
CA ARG A 105 7.52 7.42 10.95
C ARG A 105 7.38 8.46 9.84
N LEU A 106 7.40 8.06 8.56
CA LEU A 106 7.17 8.99 7.45
C LEU A 106 5.78 9.65 7.57
N ALA A 107 4.77 8.87 7.93
CA ALA A 107 3.41 9.36 8.11
C ALA A 107 3.32 10.41 9.24
N ASP A 108 3.98 10.15 10.37
CA ASP A 108 4.03 11.05 11.53
C ASP A 108 4.87 12.31 11.25
N GLU A 109 6.02 12.15 10.61
CA GLU A 109 6.99 13.22 10.38
C GLU A 109 6.53 14.22 9.32
N PHE A 110 5.93 13.72 8.23
CA PHE A 110 5.51 14.56 7.09
C PHE A 110 3.99 14.78 7.00
N GLY A 111 3.19 14.12 7.86
CA GLY A 111 1.74 14.19 7.81
C GLY A 111 1.13 13.58 6.53
N VAL A 112 1.84 12.63 5.91
CA VAL A 112 1.43 11.97 4.67
C VAL A 112 0.51 10.78 4.96
N ALA A 113 -0.54 10.59 4.16
CA ALA A 113 -1.32 9.37 4.22
C ALA A 113 -0.53 8.20 3.63
N VAL A 114 -0.49 7.05 4.30
CA VAL A 114 0.25 5.86 3.82
C VAL A 114 -0.70 4.71 3.53
N VAL A 115 -0.84 4.37 2.25
CA VAL A 115 -1.64 3.26 1.75
C VAL A 115 -0.71 2.14 1.31
N ILE A 116 -0.98 0.91 1.73
CA ILE A 116 -0.26 -0.25 1.23
C ILE A 116 -1.23 -1.33 0.76
N THR A 117 -0.83 -2.09 -0.25
CA THR A 117 -1.54 -3.31 -0.63
C THR A 117 -0.80 -4.51 -0.05
N ASN A 118 -1.53 -5.59 0.19
CA ASN A 118 -1.00 -6.85 0.65
C ASN A 118 -1.76 -7.99 -0.02
N GLN A 119 -1.02 -9.05 -0.36
CA GLN A 119 -1.60 -10.23 -0.97
C GLN A 119 -2.21 -11.16 0.10
N VAL A 120 -3.32 -11.80 -0.25
CA VAL A 120 -3.95 -12.85 0.57
C VAL A 120 -3.53 -14.21 0.03
N VAL A 121 -3.16 -15.13 0.91
CA VAL A 121 -2.84 -16.51 0.54
C VAL A 121 -3.82 -17.49 1.16
N ALA A 122 -4.11 -18.57 0.44
CA ALA A 122 -4.89 -19.69 0.95
C ALA A 122 -4.03 -20.52 1.92
N GLN A 123 -4.57 -20.82 3.09
CA GLN A 123 -3.93 -21.70 4.07
C GLN A 123 -4.14 -23.16 3.63
N VAL A 124 -3.05 -23.88 3.33
CA VAL A 124 -3.07 -25.31 2.95
C VAL A 124 -2.52 -26.18 4.10
N ASP A 125 -3.01 -25.95 5.32
CA ASP A 125 -2.76 -26.84 6.46
C ASP A 125 -4.00 -27.66 6.76
N GLY A 126 -3.85 -28.92 7.19
CA GLY A 126 -4.96 -29.86 7.40
C GLY A 126 -6.07 -29.41 8.38
N ALA A 127 -5.84 -28.35 9.16
CA ALA A 127 -6.85 -27.69 9.99
C ALA A 127 -7.82 -26.79 9.20
N ALA A 128 -7.52 -26.48 7.93
CA ALA A 128 -8.38 -25.68 7.04
C ALA A 128 -9.70 -26.38 6.68
N MET A 129 -9.83 -27.69 6.96
CA MET A 129 -11.06 -28.45 6.72
C MET A 129 -12.25 -28.00 7.60
N PHE A 130 -12.00 -27.22 8.67
CA PHE A 130 -13.01 -26.73 9.60
C PHE A 130 -13.12 -25.20 9.67
N SER A 131 -12.39 -24.46 8.81
CA SER A 131 -12.45 -23.00 8.77
C SER A 131 -13.24 -22.54 7.55
N ALA A 132 -14.37 -21.84 7.77
CA ALA A 132 -15.29 -21.42 6.72
C ALA A 132 -14.68 -20.42 5.70
N ASP A 133 -13.58 -19.75 6.06
CA ASP A 133 -12.75 -18.99 5.12
C ASP A 133 -11.26 -19.29 5.40
N PRO A 134 -10.56 -20.08 4.56
CA PRO A 134 -9.18 -20.52 4.80
C PRO A 134 -8.14 -19.46 4.41
N LYS A 135 -8.53 -18.18 4.35
CA LYS A 135 -7.70 -17.11 3.79
C LYS A 135 -7.10 -16.27 4.90
N LYS A 136 -5.79 -16.07 4.85
CA LYS A 136 -5.09 -15.19 5.79
C LYS A 136 -4.18 -14.21 5.04
N PRO A 137 -4.13 -12.96 5.48
CA PRO A 137 -3.20 -12.00 4.91
C PRO A 137 -1.76 -12.32 5.29
N ILE A 138 -0.83 -12.03 4.38
CA ILE A 138 0.60 -12.24 4.60
C ILE A 138 1.13 -11.23 5.62
N GLY A 139 2.05 -11.68 6.49
CA GLY A 139 2.73 -10.85 7.51
C GLY A 139 2.20 -11.02 8.95
N GLY A 140 1.09 -11.75 9.14
CA GLY A 140 0.61 -12.16 10.46
C GLY A 140 0.34 -10.98 11.42
N ASN A 141 0.61 -11.18 12.71
CA ASN A 141 0.35 -10.19 13.76
C ASN A 141 1.13 -8.87 13.59
N ILE A 142 2.22 -8.86 12.81
CA ILE A 142 3.05 -7.66 12.61
C ILE A 142 2.29 -6.65 11.76
N MET A 143 1.79 -7.08 10.60
CA MET A 143 0.81 -6.30 9.81
C MET A 143 -0.46 -6.01 10.65
N GLY A 144 -0.81 -7.00 11.48
CA GLY A 144 -1.84 -6.98 12.52
C GLY A 144 -1.78 -5.82 13.54
N HIS A 145 -0.59 -5.32 13.85
CA HIS A 145 -0.41 -4.25 14.84
C HIS A 145 0.02 -2.94 14.22
N ALA A 146 0.69 -3.00 13.06
CA ALA A 146 1.17 -1.80 12.38
C ALA A 146 0.05 -1.04 11.67
N SER A 147 -1.02 -1.70 11.20
CA SER A 147 -2.08 -1.01 10.45
C SER A 147 -3.20 -0.48 11.34
N THR A 148 -3.53 0.81 11.20
CA THR A 148 -4.67 1.43 11.89
C THR A 148 -6.02 1.05 11.28
N THR A 149 -6.09 0.81 9.97
CA THR A 149 -7.36 0.45 9.29
C THR A 149 -7.13 -0.60 8.21
N ARG A 150 -8.09 -1.51 8.06
CA ARG A 150 -8.03 -2.61 7.09
C ARG A 150 -9.30 -2.66 6.28
N SER A 151 -9.14 -2.80 4.97
CA SER A 151 -10.24 -3.00 4.04
C SER A 151 -9.94 -4.22 3.19
N ASP A 152 -10.77 -5.24 3.32
CA ASP A 152 -10.69 -6.42 2.46
C ASP A 152 -11.47 -6.16 1.18
N VAL A 153 -10.78 -6.27 0.03
CA VAL A 153 -11.42 -6.11 -1.27
C VAL A 153 -11.66 -7.50 -1.84
N ASN A 154 -12.93 -7.89 -1.85
CA ASN A 154 -13.40 -9.09 -2.52
C ASN A 154 -13.97 -8.71 -3.88
N GLU A 155 -13.46 -9.30 -4.96
CA GLU A 155 -14.06 -9.15 -6.27
C GLU A 155 -15.39 -9.91 -6.31
N TYR A 156 -16.51 -9.17 -6.40
CA TYR A 156 -17.83 -9.76 -6.64
C TYR A 156 -18.12 -9.77 -8.14
N ARG A 157 -18.02 -10.94 -8.79
CA ARG A 157 -18.43 -11.12 -10.19
C ARG A 157 -19.80 -11.79 -10.29
N ARG A 158 -20.71 -11.16 -11.03
CA ARG A 158 -21.90 -11.82 -11.60
C ARG A 158 -21.43 -12.91 -12.58
N ASN A 159 -21.97 -14.13 -12.45
CA ASN A 159 -21.84 -15.29 -13.37
C ASN A 159 -20.77 -16.37 -13.07
N ASN A 160 -20.52 -16.70 -11.79
CA ASN A 160 -20.09 -18.05 -11.33
C ASN A 160 -18.84 -18.72 -11.96
N LEU A 161 -17.83 -17.98 -12.41
CA LEU A 161 -16.49 -18.54 -12.64
C LEU A 161 -15.49 -17.85 -11.72
N LEU A 162 -15.04 -18.58 -10.69
CA LEU A 162 -14.09 -18.10 -9.68
C LEU A 162 -12.67 -18.07 -10.27
N SER A 163 -12.14 -16.88 -10.53
CA SER A 163 -10.69 -16.64 -10.58
C SER A 163 -10.38 -15.47 -9.65
N GLY A 164 -10.34 -15.72 -8.34
CA GLY A 164 -10.22 -14.66 -7.34
C GLY A 164 -8.78 -14.18 -7.15
N PHE A 165 -8.51 -12.93 -7.51
CA PHE A 165 -7.42 -12.17 -6.90
C PHE A 165 -7.99 -11.54 -5.62
N LEU A 166 -7.51 -11.98 -4.46
CA LEU A 166 -7.87 -11.37 -3.18
C LEU A 166 -6.69 -10.52 -2.73
N ALA A 167 -6.87 -9.22 -2.82
CA ALA A 167 -5.96 -8.23 -2.27
C ALA A 167 -6.62 -7.63 -1.03
N SER A 168 -5.89 -7.64 0.09
CA SER A 168 -6.27 -6.87 1.26
C SER A 168 -5.55 -5.53 1.17
N ILE A 169 -6.31 -4.43 1.22
CA ILE A 169 -5.75 -3.08 1.27
C ILE A 169 -5.56 -2.73 2.74
N TYR A 170 -4.31 -2.50 3.13
CA TYR A 170 -3.97 -2.08 4.48
C TYR A 170 -3.71 -0.59 4.47
N LEU A 171 -4.47 0.13 5.27
CA LEU A 171 -4.21 1.52 5.54
C LEU A 171 -3.37 1.57 6.82
N ILE A 172 -2.06 1.80 6.65
CA ILE A 172 -1.14 1.76 7.77
C ILE A 172 -1.35 2.97 8.68
N TYR A 173 -1.74 4.12 8.12
CA TYR A 173 -1.97 5.30 8.93
C TYR A 173 -3.04 6.23 8.34
N LEU A 174 -3.90 6.71 9.24
CA LEU A 174 -4.93 7.73 9.03
C LEU A 174 -4.59 8.95 9.90
N ALA A 175 -3.46 9.62 9.65
CA ALA A 175 -3.36 11.01 10.11
C ALA A 175 -4.41 11.82 9.35
N ASN A 176 -5.54 12.08 10.01
CA ASN A 176 -6.51 13.07 9.61
C ASN A 176 -7.21 12.86 8.26
N ILE A 177 -8.00 11.78 8.12
CA ILE A 177 -9.19 11.86 7.26
C ILE A 177 -10.01 13.11 7.64
N SER A 178 -10.02 13.50 8.92
CA SER A 178 -10.63 14.75 9.36
C SER A 178 -10.04 15.98 8.69
N ARG A 179 -8.74 16.07 8.35
CA ARG A 179 -8.20 17.27 7.67
C ARG A 179 -8.43 17.20 6.16
N LEU A 180 -8.30 16.00 5.56
CA LEU A 180 -8.64 15.77 4.14
C LEU A 180 -10.14 15.92 3.83
N LEU A 181 -11.02 15.67 4.81
CA LEU A 181 -12.48 15.83 4.70
C LEU A 181 -12.99 17.15 5.31
N MET A 182 -12.38 17.73 6.34
CA MET A 182 -12.84 19.01 6.92
C MET A 182 -12.42 20.21 6.06
N ASP A 183 -11.33 20.14 5.29
CA ASP A 183 -11.02 21.17 4.29
C ASP A 183 -12.05 21.19 3.15
N SER A 184 -12.91 20.15 3.03
CA SER A 184 -14.04 20.12 2.08
C SER A 184 -15.31 20.84 2.57
N HIS A 185 -15.31 21.35 3.82
CA HIS A 185 -16.42 22.11 4.41
C HIS A 185 -16.09 23.58 4.70
N ALA A 186 -14.93 24.08 4.26
CA ALA A 186 -14.47 25.45 4.53
C ALA A 186 -14.39 26.38 3.29
N THR A 187 -14.96 26.00 2.14
CA THR A 187 -15.13 26.91 0.98
C THR A 187 -16.49 26.73 0.32
#